data_AF-A0A524H0W5-F1
#
_entry.id   AF-A0A524H0W5-F1
#
_cell.length_a   1.000
_cell.length_b   1.000
_cell.length_c   1.000
_cell.angle_alpha   90.00
_cell.angle_beta   90.00
_cell.angle_gamma   90.00
#
_symmetry.space_group_name_H-M   'P 1'
#
loop_
_entity.id
_entity.type
_entity.pdbx_description
1 polymer ?
#
loop_
_entity_poly.entity_id
_entity_poly.type
_entity_poly.pdbx_seq_one_letter_code
_entity_poly.pdbx_strand_id
1 'polypeptide(L)'
;MKMKPLDGVHLIITSVLFILLANSCKKDNDDIPVTVTDIDGIAYNTVAIGSQVWMLENLKTTKFNNGDLIGTTDPPDKNISGETAPKYQWAYDGNEGNVGAYGRLYTWYAATDNRNICPTGWHVPNDDDWTTLADYLGGPNIAGGKLKESGTTHWNIPNAEASNLSGFLALPG
;
A
#
# COMPACT_ATOMS: atom_id res chain seq x y z
N MET A 1 -0.31 1.08 0.21
CA MET A 1 0.02 0.01 1.19
C MET A 1 1.23 -0.76 0.71
N LYS A 2 1.85 -1.56 1.58
CA LYS A 2 3.05 -2.35 1.24
C LYS A 2 2.85 -3.82 1.62
N MET A 3 3.42 -4.73 0.83
CA MET A 3 3.34 -6.16 1.07
C MET A 3 4.24 -6.54 2.26
N LYS A 4 3.71 -7.32 3.20
CA LYS A 4 4.52 -7.89 4.29
C LYS A 4 5.63 -8.75 3.67
N PRO A 5 6.84 -8.77 4.25
CA PRO A 5 7.85 -9.75 3.85
C PRO A 5 7.20 -11.14 3.85
N LEU A 6 7.45 -11.93 2.80
CA LEU A 6 7.14 -13.34 2.85
C LEU A 6 8.04 -13.91 3.95
N ASP A 7 7.49 -14.15 5.14
CA ASP A 7 8.17 -14.95 6.14
C ASP A 7 8.51 -16.27 5.46
N GLY A 8 9.80 -16.47 5.20
CA GLY A 8 10.29 -17.58 4.38
C GLY A 8 9.59 -18.86 4.80
N VAL A 9 8.82 -19.43 3.86
CA VAL A 9 8.09 -20.68 4.02
C VAL A 9 9.00 -21.62 4.79
N HIS A 10 8.60 -21.94 6.03
CA HIS A 10 9.25 -22.98 6.81
C HIS A 10 9.12 -24.25 5.98
N LEU A 11 10.21 -24.56 5.28
CA LEU A 11 10.37 -25.72 4.43
C LEU A 11 10.34 -26.93 5.37
N ILE A 12 9.15 -27.42 5.72
CA ILE A 12 8.99 -28.70 6.41
C ILE A 12 9.34 -29.77 5.38
N ILE A 13 10.63 -30.00 5.18
CA ILE A 13 11.14 -31.19 4.49
C ILE A 13 10.76 -32.36 5.39
N THR A 14 9.63 -33.00 5.11
CA THR A 14 9.39 -34.35 5.60
C THR A 14 10.31 -35.28 4.81
N SER A 15 11.37 -35.73 5.49
CA SER A 15 12.42 -36.59 4.96
C SER A 15 11.86 -37.85 4.27
N VAL A 16 11.96 -37.93 2.94
CA VAL A 16 12.09 -39.21 2.23
C VAL A 16 13.04 -39.08 1.04
N LEU A 17 14.20 -39.72 1.22
CA LEU A 17 15.08 -40.38 0.26
C LEU A 17 15.68 -39.59 -0.94
N PHE A 18 17.00 -39.43 -0.86
CA PHE A 18 17.96 -38.95 -1.85
C PHE A 18 17.79 -39.60 -3.24
N ILE A 19 17.55 -38.79 -4.28
CA ILE A 19 17.99 -39.06 -5.66
C ILE A 19 18.69 -37.80 -6.18
N LEU A 20 20.00 -37.91 -6.36
CA LEU A 20 20.88 -36.93 -6.98
C LEU A 20 20.57 -36.82 -8.48
N LEU A 21 20.01 -35.70 -8.94
CA LEU A 21 20.14 -35.25 -10.34
C LEU A 21 20.25 -33.73 -10.44
N ALA A 22 21.42 -33.31 -10.92
CA ALA A 22 21.75 -32.13 -11.71
C ALA A 22 21.35 -30.72 -11.23
N ASN A 23 22.39 -29.90 -11.07
CA ASN A 23 22.36 -28.44 -10.94
C ASN A 23 21.40 -27.77 -11.93
N SER A 24 20.35 -27.19 -11.37
CA SER A 24 19.76 -25.97 -11.88
C SER A 24 19.40 -25.12 -10.68
N CYS A 25 20.27 -24.19 -10.30
CA CYS A 25 19.85 -23.06 -9.48
C CYS A 25 18.84 -22.25 -10.30
N LYS A 26 17.56 -22.64 -10.24
CA LYS A 26 16.50 -21.66 -10.44
C LYS A 26 16.59 -20.78 -9.21
N LYS A 27 17.11 -19.57 -9.41
CA LYS A 27 16.80 -18.47 -8.51
C LYS A 27 15.28 -18.39 -8.55
N ASP A 28 14.62 -18.78 -7.46
CA ASP A 28 13.18 -18.61 -7.32
C ASP A 28 12.93 -17.12 -7.54
N ASN A 29 12.40 -16.79 -8.71
CA ASN A 29 11.90 -15.47 -8.97
C ASN A 29 10.57 -15.46 -8.24
N ASP A 30 10.57 -15.05 -6.98
CA ASP A 30 9.36 -14.78 -6.22
C ASP A 30 8.44 -13.97 -7.15
N ASP A 31 7.30 -14.58 -7.53
CA ASP A 31 6.38 -13.99 -8.49
C ASP A 31 5.80 -12.73 -7.85
N ILE A 32 6.26 -11.56 -8.31
CA ILE A 32 5.82 -10.27 -7.80
C ILE A 32 4.35 -10.12 -8.20
N PRO A 33 3.41 -10.02 -7.25
CA PRO A 33 2.00 -10.02 -7.59
C PRO A 33 1.67 -8.76 -8.40
N VAL A 34 1.24 -8.91 -9.65
CA VAL A 34 0.91 -7.77 -10.53
C VAL A 34 -0.22 -6.93 -9.94
N THR A 35 -1.18 -7.58 -9.29
CA THR A 35 -2.28 -6.93 -8.59
C THR A 35 -2.56 -7.59 -7.24
N VAL A 36 -3.25 -6.85 -6.37
CA VAL A 36 -3.81 -7.35 -5.11
C VAL A 36 -5.27 -6.89 -5.00
N THR A 37 -6.14 -7.70 -4.40
CA THR A 37 -7.55 -7.37 -4.22
C THR A 37 -7.92 -7.26 -2.74
N ASP A 38 -8.68 -6.23 -2.37
CA ASP A 38 -9.20 -6.08 -1.00
C ASP A 38 -10.52 -6.85 -0.76
N ILE A 39 -11.05 -6.70 0.46
CA ILE A 39 -12.29 -7.36 0.89
C ILE A 39 -13.54 -6.85 0.15
N ASP A 40 -13.47 -5.67 -0.47
CA ASP A 40 -14.53 -5.11 -1.31
C ASP A 40 -14.42 -5.52 -2.78
N GLY A 41 -13.42 -6.35 -3.12
CA GLY A 41 -13.20 -6.80 -4.50
C GLY A 41 -12.49 -5.76 -5.36
N ILE A 42 -11.91 -4.72 -4.77
CA ILE A 42 -11.18 -3.68 -5.49
C ILE A 42 -9.76 -4.18 -5.76
N ALA A 43 -9.38 -4.23 -7.04
CA ALA A 43 -8.04 -4.59 -7.45
C ALA A 43 -7.12 -3.35 -7.52
N TYR A 44 -5.91 -3.50 -7.02
CA TYR A 44 -4.85 -2.49 -7.01
C TYR A 44 -3.65 -3.04 -7.76
N ASN A 45 -3.05 -2.22 -8.61
CA ASN A 45 -1.79 -2.56 -9.27
C ASN A 45 -0.64 -2.41 -8.27
N THR A 46 0.44 -3.15 -8.51
CA THR A 46 1.63 -3.08 -7.65
C THR A 46 2.89 -2.71 -8.43
N VAL A 47 3.90 -2.27 -7.68
CA VAL A 47 5.24 -2.02 -8.18
C VAL A 47 6.29 -2.50 -7.19
N ALA A 48 7.35 -3.09 -7.72
CA ALA A 48 8.53 -3.44 -6.95
C ALA A 48 9.49 -2.25 -6.89
N ILE A 49 9.87 -1.84 -5.68
CA ILE A 49 10.84 -0.78 -5.43
C ILE A 49 11.86 -1.32 -4.44
N GLY A 50 13.05 -1.64 -4.93
CA GLY A 50 14.07 -2.32 -4.15
C GLY A 50 13.60 -3.70 -3.72
N SER A 51 13.64 -3.97 -2.41
CA SER A 51 13.15 -5.22 -1.81
C SER A 51 11.68 -5.17 -1.40
N GLN A 52 10.97 -4.07 -1.65
CA GLN A 52 9.59 -3.88 -1.21
C GLN A 52 8.64 -3.87 -2.40
N VAL A 53 7.41 -4.36 -2.18
CA VAL A 53 6.31 -4.30 -3.15
C VAL A 53 5.23 -3.38 -2.62
N TRP A 54 4.85 -2.37 -3.41
CA TRP A 54 3.94 -1.30 -3.04
C TRP A 54 2.70 -1.29 -3.94
N MET A 55 1.55 -0.91 -3.39
CA MET A 55 0.37 -0.57 -4.21
C MET A 55 0.61 0.76 -4.92
N LEU A 56 0.18 0.86 -6.18
CA LEU A 56 0.20 2.11 -6.95
C LEU A 56 -0.92 3.06 -6.54
N GLU A 57 -2.12 2.52 -6.30
CA GLU A 57 -3.27 3.32 -5.92
C GLU A 57 -3.47 3.39 -4.40
N ASN A 58 -4.08 4.47 -3.93
CA ASN A 58 -4.53 4.61 -2.55
C ASN A 58 -5.66 3.61 -2.25
N LEU A 59 -5.69 3.10 -1.00
CA LEU A 59 -6.66 2.10 -0.55
C LEU A 59 -8.09 2.67 -0.55
N LYS A 60 -9.06 1.90 -1.04
CA LYS A 60 -10.46 2.29 -1.27
C LYS A 60 -11.48 1.47 -0.46
N THR A 61 -11.02 0.56 0.40
CA THR A 61 -11.90 -0.32 1.19
C THR A 61 -12.84 0.47 2.10
N THR A 62 -14.04 -0.05 2.24
CA THR A 62 -15.08 0.39 3.17
C THR A 62 -15.27 -0.58 4.33
N LYS A 63 -14.50 -1.68 4.33
CA LYS A 63 -14.59 -2.76 5.32
C LYS A 63 -13.22 -3.13 5.88
N PHE A 64 -13.25 -3.61 7.11
CA PHE A 64 -12.17 -4.41 7.66
C PHE A 64 -12.16 -5.80 7.03
N ASN A 65 -11.05 -6.54 7.13
CA ASN A 65 -10.92 -7.87 6.49
C ASN A 65 -11.89 -8.93 7.04
N ASN A 66 -12.47 -8.72 8.22
CA ASN A 66 -13.53 -9.59 8.74
C ASN A 66 -14.92 -9.29 8.17
N GLY A 67 -15.04 -8.28 7.28
CA GLY A 67 -16.28 -7.86 6.66
C GLY A 67 -17.05 -6.77 7.41
N ASP A 68 -16.61 -6.38 8.62
CA ASP A 68 -17.23 -5.27 9.34
C ASP A 68 -17.05 -3.96 8.57
N LEU A 69 -18.11 -3.15 8.52
CA LEU A 69 -18.03 -1.82 7.93
C LEU A 69 -17.13 -0.89 8.76
N ILE A 70 -16.31 -0.11 8.06
CA ILE A 70 -15.67 1.08 8.60
C ILE A 70 -16.71 2.20 8.52
N GLY A 71 -16.94 2.91 9.61
CA GLY A 71 -17.97 3.96 9.64
C GLY A 71 -17.64 5.13 8.72
N THR A 72 -18.59 6.05 8.60
CA THR A 72 -18.39 7.40 8.03
C THR A 72 -19.03 8.43 8.95
N THR A 73 -18.72 9.69 8.73
CA THR A 73 -19.41 10.84 9.32
C THR A 73 -20.39 11.47 8.32
N ASP A 74 -21.39 12.17 8.86
CA ASP A 74 -22.27 13.08 8.12
C ASP A 74 -22.40 14.38 8.93
N PRO A 75 -21.93 15.53 8.42
CA PRO A 75 -21.20 15.70 7.16
C PRO A 75 -19.79 15.06 7.20
N PRO A 76 -19.12 14.84 6.05
CA PRO A 76 -17.79 14.22 6.00
C PRO A 76 -16.71 14.92 6.84
N ASP A 77 -16.87 16.23 7.07
CA ASP A 77 -15.96 17.08 7.86
C ASP A 77 -16.36 17.21 9.34
N LYS A 78 -17.32 16.40 9.81
CA LYS A 78 -17.74 16.39 11.23
C LYS A 78 -16.53 16.26 12.16
N ASN A 79 -16.47 17.14 13.15
CA ASN A 79 -15.43 17.09 14.18
C ASN A 79 -15.58 15.83 15.06
N ILE A 80 -14.56 14.96 15.02
CA ILE A 80 -14.47 13.70 15.77
C ILE A 80 -13.47 13.75 16.93
N SER A 81 -12.91 14.92 17.26
CA SER A 81 -11.82 15.04 18.25
C SER A 81 -12.23 14.64 19.68
N GLY A 82 -13.52 14.62 19.98
CA GLY A 82 -14.07 14.17 21.27
C GLY A 82 -14.33 12.66 21.38
N GLU A 83 -14.13 11.89 20.30
CA GLU A 83 -14.41 10.46 20.29
C GLU A 83 -13.20 9.65 20.79
N THR A 84 -13.44 8.60 21.59
CA THR A 84 -12.37 7.83 22.26
C THR A 84 -11.65 6.82 21.36
N ALA A 85 -12.24 6.43 20.21
CA ALA A 85 -11.60 5.57 19.21
C ALA A 85 -12.37 5.61 17.86
N PRO A 86 -12.48 6.79 17.21
CA PRO A 86 -13.29 6.93 16.00
C PRO A 86 -12.71 6.07 14.87
N LYS A 87 -13.50 5.14 14.33
CA LYS A 87 -13.11 4.26 13.22
C LYS A 87 -13.92 4.64 11.99
N TYR A 88 -13.43 5.65 11.28
CA TYR A 88 -14.09 6.20 10.12
C TYR A 88 -13.19 6.18 8.89
N GLN A 89 -13.85 6.18 7.74
CA GLN A 89 -13.26 6.48 6.44
C GLN A 89 -14.11 7.53 5.72
N TRP A 90 -13.50 8.27 4.81
CA TRP A 90 -14.20 9.19 3.91
C TRP A 90 -13.51 9.30 2.56
N ALA A 91 -14.26 9.69 1.53
CA ALA A 91 -13.69 10.11 0.27
C ALA A 91 -12.92 11.43 0.44
N TYR A 92 -11.87 11.64 -0.37
CA TYR A 92 -11.14 12.91 -0.40
C TYR A 92 -12.09 14.09 -0.67
N ASP A 93 -11.98 15.17 0.11
CA ASP A 93 -12.91 16.32 0.12
C ASP A 93 -14.39 15.96 0.36
N GLY A 94 -14.68 14.79 0.95
CA GLY A 94 -16.05 14.33 1.16
C GLY A 94 -16.81 14.03 -0.14
N ASN A 95 -16.12 13.92 -1.28
CA ASN A 95 -16.73 13.69 -2.59
C ASN A 95 -16.42 12.27 -3.08
N GLU A 96 -17.43 11.40 -3.13
CA GLU A 96 -17.27 10.01 -3.60
C GLU A 96 -16.74 9.90 -5.04
N GLY A 97 -16.90 10.94 -5.88
CA GLY A 97 -16.28 10.98 -7.21
C GLY A 97 -14.74 10.99 -7.18
N ASN A 98 -14.14 11.38 -6.06
CA ASN A 98 -12.68 11.42 -5.89
C ASN A 98 -12.07 10.06 -5.53
N VAL A 99 -12.87 9.09 -5.07
CA VAL A 99 -12.37 7.80 -4.55
C VAL A 99 -11.57 7.03 -5.61
N GLY A 100 -11.94 7.14 -6.89
CA GLY A 100 -11.25 6.48 -7.98
C GLY A 100 -9.78 6.88 -8.08
N ALA A 101 -9.48 8.17 -7.96
CA ALA A 101 -8.15 8.75 -8.09
C ALA A 101 -7.38 8.80 -6.75
N TYR A 102 -8.03 9.29 -5.70
CA TYR A 102 -7.36 9.61 -4.43
C TYR A 102 -7.57 8.54 -3.34
N GLY A 103 -8.40 7.54 -3.59
CA GLY A 103 -8.76 6.53 -2.59
C GLY A 103 -9.62 7.10 -1.47
N ARG A 104 -9.54 6.46 -0.30
CA ARG A 104 -10.21 6.89 0.91
C ARG A 104 -9.19 7.33 1.96
N LEU A 105 -9.61 8.28 2.80
CA LEU A 105 -8.93 8.67 4.02
C LEU A 105 -9.48 7.83 5.17
N TYR A 106 -8.62 7.51 6.14
CA TYR A 106 -8.97 6.67 7.29
C TYR A 106 -8.49 7.36 8.56
N THR A 107 -9.26 7.22 9.64
CA THR A 107 -8.73 7.57 10.96
C THR A 107 -7.59 6.64 11.34
N TRP A 108 -6.69 7.12 12.20
CA TRP A 108 -5.62 6.28 12.77
C TRP A 108 -6.17 4.99 13.42
N TYR A 109 -7.26 5.09 14.17
CA TYR A 109 -7.88 3.94 14.83
C TYR A 109 -8.48 2.93 13.83
N ALA A 110 -8.94 3.36 12.66
CA ALA A 110 -9.35 2.44 11.59
C ALA A 110 -8.12 1.79 10.93
N ALA A 111 -7.10 2.60 10.60
CA ALA A 111 -5.88 2.13 9.94
C ALA A 111 -5.08 1.11 10.76
N THR A 112 -5.14 1.21 12.10
CA THR A 112 -4.41 0.36 13.03
C THR A 112 -5.29 -0.66 13.77
N ASP A 113 -6.55 -0.80 13.37
CA ASP A 113 -7.46 -1.78 13.95
C ASP A 113 -6.96 -3.22 13.71
N ASN A 114 -7.11 -4.09 14.72
CA ASN A 114 -6.67 -5.48 14.64
C ASN A 114 -7.41 -6.31 13.59
N ARG A 115 -8.58 -5.87 13.13
CA ARG A 115 -9.31 -6.50 12.03
C ARG A 115 -8.67 -6.24 10.66
N ASN A 116 -7.73 -5.28 10.58
CA ASN A 116 -6.97 -4.86 9.39
C ASN A 116 -7.83 -4.29 8.26
N ILE A 117 -7.31 -3.27 7.59
CA ILE A 117 -7.92 -2.68 6.38
C ILE A 117 -7.19 -3.07 5.09
N CYS A 118 -5.95 -3.55 5.19
CA CYS A 118 -5.16 -3.93 4.02
C CYS A 118 -5.51 -5.35 3.58
N PRO A 119 -5.42 -5.67 2.28
CA PRO A 119 -5.52 -7.03 1.78
C PRO A 119 -4.63 -8.02 2.54
N THR A 120 -5.00 -9.30 2.52
CA THR A 120 -4.19 -10.35 3.16
C THR A 120 -2.77 -10.35 2.60
N GLY A 121 -1.76 -10.40 3.49
CA GLY A 121 -0.35 -10.30 3.12
C GLY A 121 0.16 -8.86 2.95
N TRP A 122 -0.68 -7.84 3.16
CA TRP A 122 -0.32 -6.44 3.07
C TRP A 122 -0.51 -5.73 4.42
N HIS A 123 0.14 -4.58 4.60
CA HIS A 123 -0.01 -3.75 5.79
C HIS A 123 0.09 -2.26 5.49
N VAL A 124 -0.35 -1.45 6.46
CA VAL A 124 -0.14 -0.01 6.47
C VAL A 124 1.35 0.25 6.69
N PRO A 125 2.05 0.93 5.78
CA PRO A 125 3.48 1.17 5.91
C PRO A 125 3.84 1.85 7.22
N ASN A 126 4.91 1.39 7.88
CA ASN A 126 5.47 2.05 9.07
C ASN A 126 6.72 2.87 8.71
N ASP A 127 7.34 3.49 9.71
CA ASP A 127 8.53 4.33 9.50
C ASP A 127 9.72 3.56 8.92
N ASP A 128 9.91 2.29 9.28
CA ASP A 128 10.98 1.44 8.73
C ASP A 128 10.73 1.13 7.23
N ASP A 129 9.47 0.93 6.84
CA ASP A 129 9.12 0.73 5.44
C ASP A 129 9.42 1.98 4.61
N TRP A 130 9.07 3.16 5.13
CA TRP A 130 9.36 4.44 4.47
C TRP A 130 10.85 4.74 4.42
N THR A 131 11.58 4.42 5.49
CA THR A 131 13.04 4.59 5.55
C THR A 131 13.71 3.71 4.50
N THR A 132 13.34 2.42 4.44
CA THR A 132 13.85 1.48 3.43
C THR A 132 13.59 1.98 2.01
N LEU A 133 12.37 2.47 1.74
CA LEU A 133 11.99 3.02 0.44
C LEU A 133 12.83 4.26 0.09
N ALA A 134 12.95 5.20 1.03
CA ALA A 134 13.68 6.44 0.81
C ALA A 134 15.17 6.17 0.57
N ASP A 135 15.79 5.31 1.38
CA ASP A 135 17.19 4.93 1.25
C ASP A 135 17.48 4.27 -0.10
N TYR A 136 16.62 3.34 -0.54
CA TYR A 136 16.73 2.74 -1.87
C TYR A 136 16.67 3.78 -2.99
N LEU A 137 15.85 4.82 -2.82
CA LEU A 137 15.69 5.90 -3.79
C LEU A 137 16.78 6.99 -3.70
N GLY A 138 17.77 6.84 -2.82
CA GLY A 138 18.90 7.78 -2.68
C GLY A 138 18.74 8.78 -1.53
N GLY A 139 17.89 8.47 -0.56
CA GLY A 139 17.67 9.25 0.65
C GLY A 139 16.43 10.16 0.60
N PRO A 140 15.96 10.64 1.76
CA PRO A 140 14.67 11.33 1.90
C PRO A 140 14.56 12.64 1.09
N ASN A 141 15.70 13.32 0.83
CA ASN A 141 15.73 14.56 0.05
C ASN A 141 15.50 14.35 -1.46
N ILE A 142 15.66 13.12 -1.96
CA ILE A 142 15.57 12.78 -3.39
C ILE A 142 14.34 11.89 -3.65
N ALA A 143 14.01 11.03 -2.69
CA ALA A 143 12.96 10.03 -2.82
C ALA A 143 11.62 10.63 -3.28
N GLY A 144 11.22 11.78 -2.72
CA GLY A 144 9.98 12.46 -3.07
C GLY A 144 9.83 12.71 -4.57
N GLY A 145 10.86 13.24 -5.24
CA GLY A 145 10.85 13.48 -6.69
C GLY A 145 10.75 12.19 -7.51
N LYS A 146 11.34 11.08 -7.04
CA LYS A 146 11.29 9.78 -7.73
C LYS A 146 9.96 9.04 -7.54
N LEU A 147 9.21 9.35 -6.48
CA LEU A 147 7.91 8.76 -6.18
C LEU A 147 6.75 9.47 -6.88
N LYS A 148 6.82 10.80 -7.01
CA LYS A 148 5.76 11.62 -7.58
C LYS A 148 5.47 11.29 -9.04
N GLU A 149 4.18 11.34 -9.40
CA GLU A 149 3.73 11.45 -10.79
C GLU A 149 4.47 12.62 -11.47
N SER A 150 5.09 12.32 -12.62
CA SER A 150 5.73 13.32 -13.46
C SER A 150 4.70 14.18 -14.20
N GLY A 151 5.03 15.44 -14.49
CA GLY A 151 4.12 16.36 -15.16
C GLY A 151 3.20 17.09 -14.17
N THR A 152 2.11 17.66 -14.66
CA THR A 152 1.27 18.58 -13.88
C THR A 152 -0.22 18.27 -14.05
N THR A 153 -0.55 17.01 -14.36
CA THR A 153 -1.94 16.56 -14.48
C THR A 153 -2.66 16.75 -13.15
N HIS A 154 -2.04 16.29 -12.06
CA HIS A 154 -2.57 16.46 -10.70
C HIS A 154 -1.73 17.43 -9.87
N TRP A 155 -0.41 17.48 -10.08
CA TRP A 155 0.48 18.36 -9.33
C TRP A 155 0.47 19.81 -9.82
N ASN A 156 0.47 20.76 -8.88
CA ASN A 156 0.63 22.19 -9.18
C ASN A 156 2.00 22.51 -9.79
N ILE A 157 2.05 23.56 -10.61
CA ILE A 157 3.31 24.10 -11.15
C ILE A 157 4.03 24.92 -10.06
N PRO A 158 5.35 24.80 -9.90
CA PRO A 158 6.25 23.88 -10.64
C PRO A 158 6.35 22.49 -9.99
N ASN A 159 6.31 21.43 -10.80
CA ASN A 159 6.58 20.03 -10.37
C ASN A 159 7.96 19.57 -10.89
N ALA A 160 8.98 20.42 -10.76
CA ALA A 160 10.23 20.34 -11.52
C ALA A 160 11.11 19.11 -11.22
N GLU A 161 11.00 18.52 -10.03
CA GLU A 161 11.82 17.36 -9.62
C GLU A 161 11.07 16.03 -9.66
N ALA A 162 9.79 16.05 -10.07
CA ALA A 162 9.01 14.83 -10.20
C ALA A 162 9.39 14.07 -11.47
N SER A 163 9.89 12.85 -11.27
CA SER A 163 10.42 12.00 -12.33
C SER A 163 9.70 10.66 -12.44
N ASN A 164 8.97 10.25 -11.39
CA ASN A 164 8.35 8.94 -11.29
C ASN A 164 9.30 7.76 -11.62
N LEU A 165 10.62 7.91 -11.42
CA LEU A 165 11.58 6.84 -11.76
C LEU A 165 11.36 5.54 -10.96
N SER A 166 10.65 5.62 -9.84
CA SER A 166 10.25 4.45 -9.05
C SER A 166 9.07 3.67 -9.66
N GLY A 167 8.29 4.29 -10.56
CA GLY A 167 7.02 3.75 -11.04
C GLY A 167 5.85 3.88 -10.05
N PHE A 168 6.05 4.50 -8.88
CA PHE A 168 5.06 4.57 -7.79
C PHE A 168 3.84 5.45 -8.10
N LEU A 169 3.99 6.47 -8.94
CA LEU A 169 2.90 7.36 -9.38
C LEU A 169 2.20 8.13 -8.24
N ALA A 170 2.94 8.61 -7.25
CA ALA A 170 2.33 9.35 -6.14
C ALA A 170 1.59 10.61 -6.65
N LEU A 171 0.30 10.65 -6.35
CA LEU A 171 -0.59 11.79 -6.58
C LEU A 171 -0.51 12.76 -5.39
N PRO A 172 -0.90 14.04 -5.58
CA PRO A 172 -1.11 14.94 -4.45
C PRO A 172 -2.28 14.44 -3.59
N GLY A 173 -2.22 14.77 -2.31
CA GLY A 173 -3.28 14.59 -1.33
C GLY A 173 -3.33 15.80 -0.41
#